data_AF-A0A7J6CN54-F1
#
_entry.id   AF-A0A7J6CN54-F1
#
_cell.length_a   1.000
_cell.length_b   1.000
_cell.length_c   1.000
_cell.angle_alpha   90.00
_cell.angle_beta   90.00
_cell.angle_gamma   90.00
#
_symmetry.space_group_name_H-M   'P 1'
#
loop_
_entity.id
_entity.type
_entity.pdbx_description
1 polymer ?
#
loop_
_entity_poly.entity_id
_entity_poly.type
_entity_poly.pdbx_seq_one_letter_code
_entity_poly.pdbx_strand_id
1 'polypeptide(L)'
;MSASKLQESGEVRIANSLHMNEEEFVVKRRETVFQSLRKYNIPCSKVPNIALLGSGGGQRAMVGLLGSLVQLNKVGLLDCILYLSGVSGSTWCMASLYQEPDWSTKLETVKDKIIKRISGPAVSWGDAFAKLKKYYYGKDFFSLTDVWAVMAVTIYVKEIDEHKLSAQCNQHSKDLFPIFTVIDKQCKQCKDEKDSWLEISPHEAGYSLTGAFVGTSSFGSQFDDGSKKKPQDEMDMLYLQALCGSALADGDEIRKFLWEKIKDFFKHLVHLGMLEEMGKDPKAPPVEKCYQVLMDLANMNLSVLNGKDPSDLDQSIRTTLKELGGGKTQLIFPTEKLNLADKHAAKLYMQHYTKAVCNDLRCWFSFWPFNVWMSICKCMAQWIWGRNYDFLHNMTDKRVPCALLQSETRDYEDAGLLLTLHLSAEKRKKG
;
A
#
# COMPACT_ATOMS: atom_id res chain seq x y z
N MET A 1 -32.33 26.76 8.51
CA MET A 1 -32.62 25.54 9.29
C MET A 1 -32.45 24.38 8.31
N SER A 2 -31.56 23.41 8.46
CA SER A 2 -30.81 22.89 9.60
C SER A 2 -29.32 23.25 9.48
N ALA A 3 -28.75 23.78 10.56
CA ALA A 3 -27.31 23.70 10.77
C ALA A 3 -26.97 22.21 10.85
N SER A 4 -26.10 21.74 9.97
CA SER A 4 -25.53 20.40 10.05
C SER A 4 -24.89 20.27 11.42
N LYS A 5 -25.29 19.24 12.16
CA LYS A 5 -24.52 18.77 13.32
C LYS A 5 -23.09 18.63 12.84
N LEU A 6 -22.14 19.20 13.60
CA LEU A 6 -20.73 18.83 13.50
C LEU A 6 -20.69 17.30 13.56
N GLN A 7 -20.48 16.67 12.41
CA GLN A 7 -20.32 15.23 12.32
C GLN A 7 -19.05 14.92 13.10
N GLU A 8 -19.19 14.22 14.23
CA GLU A 8 -18.04 13.76 15.00
C GLU A 8 -17.15 12.93 14.07
N SER A 9 -15.83 13.00 14.24
CA SER A 9 -14.84 12.28 13.41
C SER A 9 -14.97 10.75 13.46
N GLY A 10 -16.01 10.20 14.09
CA GLY A 10 -16.35 8.80 14.20
C GLY A 10 -17.54 8.32 13.36
N GLU A 11 -18.20 9.20 12.61
CA GLU A 11 -19.36 8.82 11.77
C GLU A 11 -19.01 8.81 10.27
N VAL A 12 -19.67 7.92 9.53
CA VAL A 12 -19.59 7.88 8.07
C VAL A 12 -20.44 9.01 7.47
N ARG A 13 -19.86 9.75 6.54
CA ARG A 13 -20.52 10.80 5.76
C ARG A 13 -21.06 10.22 4.46
N ILE A 14 -22.36 10.39 4.19
CA ILE A 14 -22.98 10.02 2.91
C ILE A 14 -23.51 11.27 2.19
N ALA A 15 -22.67 11.88 1.35
CA ALA A 15 -23.04 12.96 0.44
C ALA A 15 -22.03 13.10 -0.72
N ASN A 16 -22.52 13.44 -1.92
CA ASN A 16 -21.66 13.71 -3.09
C ASN A 16 -21.09 15.15 -3.12
N SER A 17 -21.41 15.98 -2.13
CA SER A 17 -20.78 17.29 -1.96
C SER A 17 -19.38 17.15 -1.37
N LEU A 18 -18.54 18.18 -1.58
CA LEU A 18 -17.23 18.28 -0.94
C LEU A 18 -17.37 18.33 0.58
N HIS A 19 -16.33 17.87 1.28
CA HIS A 19 -16.18 18.13 2.70
C HIS A 19 -16.05 19.63 2.96
N MET A 20 -16.61 20.13 4.07
CA MET A 20 -16.62 21.55 4.41
C MET A 20 -15.21 22.19 4.41
N ASN A 21 -14.21 21.49 4.95
CA ASN A 21 -12.82 21.97 4.95
C ASN A 21 -12.21 22.03 3.54
N GLU A 22 -12.60 21.10 2.65
CA GLU A 22 -12.17 21.15 1.26
C GLU A 22 -12.87 22.30 0.53
N GLU A 23 -14.16 22.53 0.78
CA GLU A 23 -14.89 23.66 0.23
C GLU A 23 -14.25 25.00 0.63
N GLU A 24 -13.90 25.16 1.91
CA GLU A 24 -13.18 26.34 2.40
C GLU A 24 -11.82 26.50 1.73
N PHE A 25 -11.06 25.41 1.56
CA PHE A 25 -9.81 25.42 0.83
C PHE A 25 -10.02 25.87 -0.62
N VAL A 26 -11.02 25.33 -1.31
CA VAL A 26 -11.33 25.64 -2.71
C VAL A 26 -11.67 27.12 -2.86
N VAL A 27 -12.47 27.69 -1.97
CA VAL A 27 -12.81 29.12 -1.99
C VAL A 27 -11.53 29.97 -1.90
N LYS A 28 -10.66 29.70 -0.92
CA LYS A 28 -9.41 30.44 -0.72
C LYS A 28 -8.45 30.28 -1.90
N ARG A 29 -8.26 29.04 -2.37
CA ARG A 29 -7.32 28.74 -3.47
C ARG A 29 -7.78 29.35 -4.80
N ARG A 30 -9.10 29.40 -5.06
CA ARG A 30 -9.64 30.05 -6.28
C ARG A 30 -9.30 31.53 -6.37
N GLU A 31 -9.11 32.24 -5.26
CA GLU A 31 -8.61 33.61 -5.28
C GLU A 31 -7.16 33.68 -5.81
N THR A 32 -6.30 32.76 -5.37
CA THR A 32 -4.92 32.64 -5.86
C THR A 32 -4.89 32.27 -7.35
N VAL A 33 -5.72 31.30 -7.76
CA VAL A 33 -5.86 30.89 -9.17
C VAL A 33 -6.31 32.07 -10.02
N PHE A 34 -7.32 32.83 -9.57
CA PHE A 34 -7.81 34.01 -10.28
C PHE A 34 -6.73 35.08 -10.46
N GLN A 35 -5.99 35.39 -9.39
CA GLN A 35 -4.89 36.34 -9.44
C GLN A 35 -3.80 35.88 -10.40
N SER A 36 -3.47 34.59 -10.40
CA SER A 36 -2.48 34.01 -11.31
C SER A 36 -2.93 34.11 -12.77
N LEU A 37 -4.16 33.67 -13.10
CA LEU A 37 -4.71 33.75 -14.46
C LEU A 37 -4.77 35.19 -15.01
N ARG A 38 -5.06 36.17 -14.14
CA ARG A 38 -5.02 37.60 -14.51
C ARG A 38 -3.63 38.06 -14.94
N LYS A 39 -2.56 37.57 -14.33
CA LYS A 39 -1.18 37.91 -14.73
C LYS A 39 -0.86 37.47 -16.17
N TYR A 40 -1.55 36.43 -16.66
CA TYR A 40 -1.43 35.94 -18.04
C TYR A 40 -2.46 36.56 -19.00
N ASN A 41 -3.19 37.60 -18.58
CA ASN A 41 -4.26 38.23 -19.36
C ASN A 41 -5.33 37.24 -19.83
N ILE A 42 -5.59 36.18 -19.07
CA ILE A 42 -6.65 35.21 -19.38
C ILE A 42 -7.98 35.74 -18.80
N PRO A 43 -8.95 36.16 -19.63
CA PRO A 43 -10.21 36.68 -19.15
C PRO A 43 -11.03 35.55 -18.50
N CYS A 44 -11.37 35.72 -17.21
CA CYS A 44 -12.14 34.73 -16.46
C CYS A 44 -13.37 35.38 -15.83
N SER A 45 -14.56 35.12 -16.38
CA SER A 45 -15.83 35.43 -15.72
C SER A 45 -16.15 34.44 -14.59
N LYS A 46 -15.66 33.20 -14.72
CA LYS A 46 -15.66 32.16 -13.68
C LYS A 46 -14.27 31.52 -13.64
N VAL A 47 -13.67 31.45 -12.45
CA VAL A 47 -12.35 30.82 -12.24
C VAL A 47 -12.46 29.32 -12.51
N PRO A 48 -11.67 28.75 -13.44
CA PRO A 48 -11.68 27.31 -13.72
C PRO A 48 -11.02 26.52 -12.59
N ASN A 49 -11.50 25.30 -12.37
CA ASN A 49 -10.85 24.34 -11.49
C ASN A 49 -9.85 23.52 -12.31
N ILE A 50 -8.56 23.78 -12.11
CA ILE A 50 -7.47 23.10 -12.83
C ILE A 50 -6.86 22.05 -11.90
N ALA A 51 -6.75 20.80 -12.39
CA ALA A 51 -6.11 19.71 -11.66
C ALA A 51 -4.87 19.21 -12.42
N LEU A 52 -3.80 18.93 -11.69
CA LEU A 52 -2.62 18.26 -12.21
C LEU A 52 -2.64 16.79 -11.79
N LEU A 53 -2.46 15.90 -12.76
CA LEU A 53 -2.56 14.45 -12.58
C LEU A 53 -1.21 13.77 -12.85
N GLY A 54 -0.61 13.19 -11.82
CA GLY A 54 0.62 12.42 -11.90
C GLY A 54 0.37 10.94 -12.21
N SER A 55 0.90 10.45 -13.33
CA SER A 55 0.79 9.04 -13.72
C SER A 55 1.73 8.14 -12.89
N GLY A 56 1.47 6.83 -12.91
CA GLY A 56 2.34 5.86 -12.25
C GLY A 56 3.68 5.60 -12.96
N GLY A 57 4.56 4.84 -12.30
CA GLY A 57 5.88 4.49 -12.86
C GLY A 57 7.05 4.55 -11.88
N GLY A 58 6.81 4.25 -10.59
CA GLY A 58 7.84 4.22 -9.55
C GLY A 58 8.67 5.51 -9.46
N GLN A 59 9.97 5.37 -9.21
CA GLN A 59 10.85 6.53 -8.99
C GLN A 59 10.96 7.45 -10.21
N ARG A 60 10.76 6.93 -11.44
CA ARG A 60 10.70 7.75 -12.66
C ARG A 60 9.52 8.73 -12.61
N ALA A 61 8.34 8.25 -12.22
CA ALA A 61 7.16 9.10 -12.07
C ALA A 61 7.33 10.11 -10.93
N MET A 62 7.98 9.70 -9.83
CA MET A 62 8.32 10.61 -8.73
C MET A 62 9.17 11.79 -9.21
N VAL A 63 10.31 11.52 -9.85
CA VAL A 63 11.23 12.57 -10.33
C VAL A 63 10.61 13.38 -11.48
N GLY A 64 9.86 12.73 -12.37
CA GLY A 64 9.18 13.38 -13.48
C GLY A 64 8.09 14.37 -13.03
N LEU A 65 7.30 14.00 -12.02
CA LEU A 65 6.32 14.92 -11.43
C LEU A 65 7.01 16.09 -10.74
N LEU A 66 8.08 15.84 -9.97
CA LEU A 66 8.86 16.90 -9.31
C LEU A 66 9.40 17.91 -10.34
N GLY A 67 9.99 17.43 -11.43
CA GLY A 67 10.49 18.30 -12.51
C GLY A 67 9.36 19.10 -13.19
N SER A 68 8.19 18.49 -13.38
CA SER A 68 7.02 19.15 -13.96
C SER A 68 6.51 20.28 -13.06
N LEU A 69 6.41 20.03 -11.75
CA LEU A 69 6.02 21.04 -10.76
C LEU A 69 7.02 22.20 -10.71
N VAL A 70 8.32 21.90 -10.74
CA VAL A 70 9.39 22.92 -10.78
C VAL A 70 9.25 23.79 -12.02
N GLN A 71 9.01 23.18 -13.19
CA GLN A 71 8.84 23.95 -14.42
C GLN A 71 7.57 24.81 -14.39
N LEU A 72 6.45 24.26 -13.91
CA LEU A 72 5.19 24.99 -13.73
C LEU A 72 5.38 26.20 -12.80
N ASN A 73 6.16 26.05 -11.72
CA ASN A 73 6.49 27.15 -10.83
C ASN A 73 7.32 28.23 -11.53
N LYS A 74 8.37 27.83 -12.27
CA LYS A 74 9.24 28.77 -13.01
C LYS A 74 8.49 29.61 -14.05
N VAL A 75 7.53 29.01 -14.73
CA VAL A 75 6.70 29.73 -15.70
C VAL A 75 5.49 30.42 -15.06
N GLY A 76 5.33 30.33 -13.73
CA GLY A 76 4.27 30.95 -12.91
C GLY A 76 2.88 30.34 -13.04
N LEU A 77 2.77 29.13 -13.62
CA LEU A 77 1.50 28.42 -13.81
C LEU A 77 1.12 27.52 -12.62
N LEU A 78 2.03 27.25 -11.68
CA LEU A 78 1.73 26.41 -10.51
C LEU A 78 0.57 26.97 -9.68
N ASP A 79 0.50 28.30 -9.52
CA ASP A 79 -0.56 29.00 -8.79
C ASP A 79 -1.92 28.95 -9.50
N CYS A 80 -1.97 28.56 -10.78
CA CYS A 80 -3.22 28.34 -11.50
C CYS A 80 -3.88 27.00 -11.12
N ILE A 81 -3.16 26.10 -10.44
CA ILE A 81 -3.62 24.74 -10.17
C ILE A 81 -4.29 24.68 -8.79
N LEU A 82 -5.46 24.03 -8.75
CA LEU A 82 -6.28 23.82 -7.57
C LEU A 82 -5.96 22.47 -6.91
N TYR A 83 -5.98 21.39 -7.69
CA TYR A 83 -5.80 20.02 -7.20
C TYR A 83 -4.51 19.39 -7.73
N LEU A 84 -3.84 18.61 -6.89
CA LEU A 84 -2.78 17.70 -7.27
C LEU A 84 -3.20 16.28 -6.91
N SER A 85 -3.39 15.44 -7.92
CA SER A 85 -3.62 14.02 -7.72
C SER A 85 -2.54 13.19 -8.39
N GLY A 86 -2.30 12.01 -7.86
CA GLY A 86 -1.31 11.09 -8.41
C GLY A 86 -1.64 9.65 -8.09
N VAL A 87 -1.13 8.77 -8.94
CA VAL A 87 -1.14 7.31 -8.73
C VAL A 87 0.30 6.79 -8.67
N SER A 88 0.50 5.66 -8.00
CA SER A 88 1.79 4.98 -7.95
C SER A 88 2.95 5.90 -7.57
N GLY A 89 4.08 5.83 -8.27
CA GLY A 89 5.27 6.64 -7.98
C GLY A 89 5.07 8.16 -7.91
N SER A 90 4.04 8.74 -8.55
CA SER A 90 3.72 10.17 -8.35
C SER A 90 3.29 10.48 -6.91
N THR A 91 2.66 9.54 -6.22
CA THR A 91 2.29 9.70 -4.81
C THR A 91 3.52 9.79 -3.89
N TRP A 92 4.65 9.19 -4.27
CA TRP A 92 5.91 9.33 -3.54
C TRP A 92 6.45 10.76 -3.62
N CYS A 93 6.30 11.40 -4.78
CA CYS A 93 6.63 12.83 -4.95
C CYS A 93 5.69 13.69 -4.11
N MET A 94 4.38 13.45 -4.19
CA MET A 94 3.39 14.20 -3.40
C MET A 94 3.72 14.09 -1.91
N ALA A 95 3.80 12.89 -1.36
CA ALA A 95 4.15 12.66 0.04
C ALA A 95 5.43 13.42 0.46
N SER A 96 6.46 13.43 -0.38
CA SER A 96 7.71 14.15 -0.10
C SER A 96 7.56 15.68 -0.11
N LEU A 97 6.65 16.23 -0.94
CA LEU A 97 6.37 17.66 -1.00
C LEU A 97 5.57 18.12 0.22
N TYR A 98 4.51 17.38 0.56
CA TYR A 98 3.59 17.74 1.65
C TYR A 98 4.17 17.49 3.06
N GLN A 99 5.38 16.96 3.19
CA GLN A 99 6.13 17.04 4.46
C GLN A 99 6.52 18.48 4.82
N GLU A 100 6.64 19.36 3.83
CA GLU A 100 7.08 20.73 4.04
C GLU A 100 5.85 21.68 3.94
N PRO A 101 5.50 22.41 5.01
CA PRO A 101 4.40 23.38 4.99
C PRO A 101 4.58 24.44 3.91
N ASP A 102 3.53 24.77 3.16
CA ASP A 102 3.57 25.73 2.04
C ASP A 102 4.75 25.49 1.06
N TRP A 103 5.00 24.22 0.70
CA TRP A 103 6.14 23.79 -0.11
C TRP A 103 6.24 24.51 -1.46
N SER A 104 5.11 24.88 -2.05
CA SER A 104 5.02 25.55 -3.36
C SER A 104 5.78 26.87 -3.38
N THR A 105 5.81 27.60 -2.26
CA THR A 105 6.52 28.87 -2.12
C THR A 105 8.05 28.71 -2.04
N LYS A 106 8.54 27.51 -1.76
CA LYS A 106 9.95 27.14 -1.55
C LYS A 106 10.35 25.91 -2.36
N LEU A 107 9.70 25.72 -3.51
CA LEU A 107 9.80 24.49 -4.29
C LEU A 107 11.23 24.15 -4.72
N GLU A 108 12.08 25.14 -5.03
CA GLU A 108 13.49 24.88 -5.39
C GLU A 108 14.26 24.25 -4.22
N THR A 109 14.08 24.77 -3.00
CA THR A 109 14.69 24.20 -1.78
C THR A 109 14.16 22.81 -1.47
N VAL A 110 12.84 22.60 -1.61
CA VAL A 110 12.21 21.28 -1.38
C VAL A 110 12.70 20.27 -2.42
N LYS A 111 12.76 20.66 -3.69
CA LYS A 111 13.32 19.84 -4.78
C LYS A 111 14.76 19.43 -4.46
N ASP A 112 15.62 20.36 -4.04
CA ASP A 112 17.01 20.05 -3.70
C ASP A 112 17.11 19.08 -2.50
N LYS A 113 16.27 19.24 -1.47
CA LYS A 113 16.17 18.30 -0.34
C LYS A 113 15.77 16.89 -0.82
N ILE A 114 14.73 16.79 -1.65
CA ILE A 114 14.24 15.51 -2.18
C ILE A 114 15.33 14.84 -3.05
N ILE A 115 15.95 15.58 -3.97
CA ILE A 115 17.01 15.05 -4.85
C ILE A 115 18.22 14.59 -4.03
N LYS A 116 18.63 15.38 -3.02
CA LYS A 116 19.72 15.00 -2.13
C LYS A 116 19.40 13.70 -1.37
N ARG A 117 18.17 13.58 -0.86
CA ARG A 117 17.71 12.36 -0.15
C ARG A 117 17.73 11.14 -1.05
N ILE A 118 17.08 11.19 -2.22
CA ILE A 118 17.02 10.03 -3.13
C ILE A 118 18.38 9.69 -3.76
N SER A 119 19.33 10.62 -3.79
CA SER A 119 20.72 10.38 -4.20
C SER A 119 21.61 9.89 -3.04
N GLY A 120 21.14 10.00 -1.80
CA GLY A 120 21.89 9.67 -0.58
C GLY A 120 21.93 8.16 -0.27
N PRO A 121 22.36 7.79 0.95
CA PRO A 121 22.38 6.40 1.39
C PRO A 121 20.97 5.82 1.49
N ALA A 122 20.86 4.49 1.34
CA ALA A 122 19.61 3.79 1.60
C ALA A 122 19.26 3.82 3.10
N VAL A 123 17.97 3.66 3.41
CA VAL A 123 17.51 3.38 4.78
C VAL A 123 18.21 2.12 5.28
N SER A 124 18.68 2.14 6.53
CA SER A 124 19.37 0.99 7.09
C SER A 124 18.42 -0.20 7.23
N TRP A 125 18.93 -1.43 7.10
CA TRP A 125 18.12 -2.63 7.33
C TRP A 125 17.57 -2.71 8.76
N GLY A 126 18.33 -2.20 9.74
CA GLY A 126 17.90 -2.11 11.13
C GLY A 126 16.65 -1.23 11.30
N ASP A 127 16.65 -0.05 10.68
CA ASP A 127 15.49 0.86 10.74
C ASP A 127 14.28 0.30 9.98
N ALA A 128 14.52 -0.28 8.79
CA ALA A 128 13.47 -0.95 8.02
C ALA A 128 12.83 -2.10 8.80
N PHE A 129 13.64 -2.85 9.56
CA PHE A 129 13.19 -3.93 10.42
C PHE A 129 12.46 -3.46 11.67
N ALA A 130 12.95 -2.43 12.34
CA ALA A 130 12.24 -1.79 13.44
C ALA A 130 10.86 -1.31 12.99
N LYS A 131 10.78 -0.72 11.79
CA LYS A 131 9.52 -0.28 11.19
C LYS A 131 8.59 -1.45 10.85
N LEU A 132 9.11 -2.54 10.28
CA LEU A 132 8.33 -3.74 10.00
C LEU A 132 7.77 -4.36 11.29
N LYS A 133 8.57 -4.40 12.36
CA LYS A 133 8.16 -4.87 13.68
C LYS A 133 7.02 -4.01 14.24
N LYS A 134 7.13 -2.68 14.10
CA LYS A 134 6.07 -1.74 14.52
C LYS A 134 4.77 -2.00 13.77
N TYR A 135 4.81 -2.22 12.45
CA TYR A 135 3.60 -2.59 11.69
C TYR A 135 3.02 -3.92 12.11
N TYR A 136 3.86 -4.93 12.35
CA TYR A 136 3.40 -6.26 12.74
C TYR A 136 2.65 -6.27 14.07
N TYR A 137 3.10 -5.49 15.06
CA TYR A 137 2.47 -5.44 16.39
C TYR A 137 1.45 -4.32 16.57
N GLY A 138 1.55 -3.24 15.79
CA GLY A 138 0.76 -2.03 15.96
C GLY A 138 -0.54 -1.98 15.15
N LYS A 139 -0.87 -3.04 14.41
CA LYS A 139 -2.06 -3.09 13.55
C LYS A 139 -2.84 -4.38 13.77
N ASP A 140 -4.15 -4.29 13.66
CA ASP A 140 -5.02 -5.48 13.64
C ASP A 140 -4.76 -6.36 12.40
N PHE A 141 -4.40 -5.74 11.27
CA PHE A 141 -4.10 -6.43 10.02
C PHE A 141 -2.67 -6.16 9.55
N PHE A 142 -1.92 -7.24 9.34
CA PHE A 142 -0.65 -7.22 8.62
C PHE A 142 -0.87 -7.71 7.19
N SER A 143 -0.31 -7.01 6.21
CA SER A 143 -0.52 -7.25 4.78
C SER A 143 0.76 -7.08 3.96
N LEU A 144 0.70 -7.37 2.66
CA LEU A 144 1.82 -7.11 1.75
C LEU A 144 2.16 -5.62 1.61
N THR A 145 1.24 -4.70 1.92
CA THR A 145 1.54 -3.25 1.93
C THR A 145 2.58 -2.92 2.98
N ASP A 146 2.52 -3.54 4.16
CA ASP A 146 3.46 -3.34 5.25
C ASP A 146 4.87 -3.81 4.87
N VAL A 147 4.94 -4.94 4.17
CA VAL A 147 6.19 -5.49 3.61
C VAL A 147 6.73 -4.58 2.51
N TRP A 148 5.86 -4.14 1.61
CA TRP A 148 6.21 -3.28 0.48
C TRP A 148 6.75 -1.92 0.92
N ALA A 149 6.13 -1.32 1.94
CA ALA A 149 6.59 -0.10 2.58
C ALA A 149 8.08 -0.19 2.94
N VAL A 150 8.47 -1.23 3.69
CA VAL A 150 9.82 -1.33 4.24
C VAL A 150 10.83 -1.96 3.27
N MET A 151 10.40 -2.77 2.30
CA MET A 151 11.29 -3.50 1.37
C MET A 151 11.36 -2.89 -0.04
N ALA A 152 10.44 -2.01 -0.41
CA ALA A 152 10.42 -1.37 -1.73
C ALA A 152 10.42 0.16 -1.62
N VAL A 153 9.46 0.75 -0.92
CA VAL A 153 9.32 2.22 -0.87
C VAL A 153 10.56 2.87 -0.25
N THR A 154 11.05 2.36 0.87
CA THR A 154 12.28 2.83 1.53
C THR A 154 13.52 2.76 0.62
N ILE A 155 13.58 1.82 -0.33
CA ILE A 155 14.70 1.70 -1.28
C ILE A 155 14.68 2.85 -2.28
N TYR A 156 13.50 3.19 -2.81
CA TYR A 156 13.35 4.22 -3.86
C TYR A 156 13.23 5.64 -3.30
N VAL A 157 12.50 5.81 -2.20
CA VAL A 157 12.25 7.12 -1.57
C VAL A 157 13.37 7.49 -0.59
N LYS A 158 14.08 6.48 -0.06
CA LYS A 158 15.19 6.60 0.90
C LYS A 158 14.80 7.30 2.19
N GLU A 159 13.61 6.97 2.70
CA GLU A 159 13.05 7.55 3.91
C GLU A 159 12.07 6.59 4.59
N ILE A 160 11.92 6.73 5.91
CA ILE A 160 10.78 6.21 6.68
C ILE A 160 9.99 7.43 7.15
N ASP A 161 8.89 7.73 6.46
CA ASP A 161 8.03 8.86 6.79
C ASP A 161 6.86 8.38 7.69
N GLU A 162 6.94 8.70 8.97
CA GLU A 162 5.90 8.34 9.95
C GLU A 162 4.83 9.43 10.15
N HIS A 163 4.85 10.52 9.37
CA HIS A 163 3.83 11.55 9.47
C HIS A 163 2.46 11.05 9.02
N LYS A 164 1.42 11.69 9.55
CA LYS A 164 0.02 11.40 9.25
C LYS A 164 -0.53 12.40 8.25
N LEU A 165 -1.29 11.93 7.27
CA LEU A 165 -1.86 12.80 6.24
C LEU A 165 -2.85 13.81 6.86
N SER A 166 -3.63 13.38 7.86
CA SER A 166 -4.57 14.27 8.54
C SER A 166 -3.89 15.40 9.33
N ALA A 167 -2.67 15.17 9.83
CA ALA A 167 -1.90 16.17 10.58
C ALA A 167 -1.41 17.33 9.69
N GLN A 168 -1.39 17.12 8.36
CA GLN A 168 -0.94 18.11 7.38
C GLN A 168 -2.07 19.07 6.96
N CYS A 169 -3.33 18.83 7.36
CA CYS A 169 -4.51 19.55 6.84
C CYS A 169 -4.45 21.10 6.93
N ASN A 170 -3.76 21.66 7.93
CA ASN A 170 -3.69 23.11 8.16
C ASN A 170 -2.35 23.75 7.76
N GLN A 171 -1.43 22.97 7.19
CA GLN A 171 -0.04 23.40 6.93
C GLN A 171 0.19 23.86 5.48
N HIS A 172 -0.83 23.74 4.63
CA HIS A 172 -0.69 23.84 3.17
C HIS A 172 -1.64 24.87 2.57
N SER A 173 -1.73 26.05 3.18
CA SER A 173 -2.62 27.13 2.76
C SER A 173 -2.28 27.70 1.38
N LYS A 174 -1.01 27.56 0.96
CA LYS A 174 -0.48 28.05 -0.33
C LYS A 174 -0.29 26.95 -1.36
N ASP A 175 -0.46 25.69 -1.00
CA ASP A 175 -0.18 24.57 -1.90
C ASP A 175 -1.43 24.16 -2.69
N LEU A 176 -1.29 23.15 -3.53
CA LEU A 176 -2.39 22.49 -4.23
C LEU A 176 -3.09 21.53 -3.25
N PHE A 177 -4.37 21.23 -3.44
CA PHE A 177 -5.06 20.23 -2.61
C PHE A 177 -4.62 18.82 -3.02
N PRO A 178 -4.03 17.99 -2.12
CA PRO A 178 -3.57 16.65 -2.47
C PRO A 178 -4.70 15.63 -2.43
N ILE A 179 -4.79 14.81 -3.49
CA ILE A 179 -5.68 13.64 -3.55
C ILE A 179 -4.87 12.40 -3.92
N PHE A 180 -4.73 11.48 -2.97
CA PHE A 180 -4.16 10.15 -3.18
C PHE A 180 -5.26 9.19 -3.61
N THR A 181 -4.93 8.21 -4.44
CA THR A 181 -5.93 7.28 -4.99
C THR A 181 -5.46 5.83 -4.93
N VAL A 182 -6.38 4.95 -4.58
CA VAL A 182 -6.21 3.50 -4.53
C VAL A 182 -7.42 2.83 -5.19
N ILE A 183 -7.33 1.52 -5.42
CA ILE A 183 -8.45 0.74 -5.94
C ILE A 183 -8.94 -0.27 -4.89
N ASP A 184 -10.25 -0.40 -4.77
CA ASP A 184 -10.87 -1.50 -4.00
C ASP A 184 -10.84 -2.77 -4.87
N LYS A 185 -10.14 -3.79 -4.37
CA LYS A 185 -9.94 -5.06 -5.05
C LYS A 185 -11.23 -5.86 -5.19
N GLN A 186 -12.09 -5.86 -4.17
CA GLN A 186 -13.39 -6.51 -4.19
C GLN A 186 -14.31 -5.84 -5.22
N CYS A 187 -14.37 -4.51 -5.24
CA CYS A 187 -15.17 -3.77 -6.21
C CYS A 187 -14.69 -3.97 -7.65
N LYS A 188 -13.37 -4.04 -7.86
CA LYS A 188 -12.78 -4.36 -9.17
C LYS A 188 -13.12 -5.77 -9.67
N GLN A 189 -13.35 -6.72 -8.76
CA GLN A 189 -13.72 -8.11 -9.13
C GLN A 189 -15.23 -8.27 -9.37
N CYS A 190 -16.04 -7.35 -8.86
CA CYS A 190 -17.47 -7.31 -9.13
C CYS A 190 -17.75 -6.85 -10.57
N LYS A 191 -18.79 -7.44 -11.20
CA LYS A 191 -19.19 -7.10 -12.58
C LYS A 191 -19.74 -5.67 -12.73
N ASP A 192 -20.16 -5.07 -11.62
CA ASP A 192 -20.61 -3.68 -11.54
C ASP A 192 -19.44 -2.79 -11.08
N GLU A 193 -18.52 -2.46 -12.00
CA GLU A 193 -17.30 -1.63 -11.80
C GLU A 193 -17.56 -0.19 -11.31
N LYS A 194 -18.78 0.13 -10.85
CA LYS A 194 -19.27 1.49 -10.63
C LYS A 194 -18.56 2.26 -9.52
N ASP A 195 -17.73 1.64 -8.67
CA ASP A 195 -16.96 2.36 -7.64
C ASP A 195 -15.66 1.63 -7.25
N SER A 196 -14.81 1.32 -8.23
CA SER A 196 -13.51 0.67 -7.96
C SER A 196 -12.45 1.62 -7.39
N TRP A 197 -12.69 2.94 -7.39
CA TRP A 197 -11.73 3.95 -6.95
C TRP A 197 -12.07 4.42 -5.55
N LEU A 198 -11.03 4.55 -4.72
CA LEU A 198 -11.12 5.19 -3.41
C LEU A 198 -10.12 6.33 -3.37
N GLU A 199 -10.60 7.51 -3.00
CA GLU A 199 -9.78 8.70 -2.83
C GLU A 199 -9.44 8.92 -1.36
N ILE A 200 -8.27 9.49 -1.10
CA ILE A 200 -7.74 9.78 0.23
C ILE A 200 -7.16 11.19 0.21
N SER A 201 -7.74 12.10 0.99
CA SER A 201 -7.27 13.48 1.17
C SER A 201 -6.85 13.72 2.63
N PRO A 202 -6.33 14.91 2.98
CA PRO A 202 -6.09 15.28 4.38
C PRO A 202 -7.34 15.32 5.27
N HIS A 203 -8.53 15.38 4.69
CA HIS A 203 -9.78 15.51 5.44
C HIS A 203 -10.56 14.20 5.51
N GLU A 204 -10.73 13.52 4.38
CA GLU A 204 -11.53 12.31 4.28
C GLU A 204 -10.98 11.30 3.28
N ALA A 205 -11.39 10.05 3.46
CA ALA A 205 -11.14 8.94 2.56
C ALA A 205 -12.47 8.27 2.20
N GLY A 206 -12.68 7.90 0.95
CA GLY A 206 -13.93 7.29 0.55
C GLY A 206 -14.17 7.15 -0.95
N TYR A 207 -15.41 6.81 -1.26
CA TYR A 207 -15.89 6.47 -2.60
C TYR A 207 -16.69 7.63 -3.17
N SER A 208 -16.13 8.35 -4.14
CA SER A 208 -16.73 9.59 -4.67
C SER A 208 -18.05 9.36 -5.41
N LEU A 209 -18.20 8.23 -6.11
CA LEU A 209 -19.41 7.95 -6.89
C LEU A 209 -20.58 7.59 -5.96
N THR A 210 -20.33 6.78 -4.93
CA THR A 210 -21.29 6.51 -3.84
C THR A 210 -21.51 7.74 -2.95
N GLY A 211 -20.53 8.63 -2.87
CA GLY A 211 -20.55 9.77 -1.96
C GLY A 211 -20.33 9.35 -0.50
N ALA A 212 -19.67 8.22 -0.26
CA ALA A 212 -19.51 7.64 1.07
C ALA A 212 -18.07 7.80 1.57
N PHE A 213 -17.92 8.53 2.67
CA PHE A 213 -16.63 8.99 3.17
C PHE A 213 -16.50 8.82 4.68
N VAL A 214 -15.27 8.71 5.14
CA VAL A 214 -14.90 8.73 6.55
C VAL A 214 -13.71 9.67 6.75
N GLY A 215 -13.58 10.29 7.92
CA GLY A 215 -12.40 11.10 8.21
C GLY A 215 -11.10 10.31 8.02
N THR A 216 -10.07 10.91 7.41
CA THR A 216 -8.82 10.21 7.04
C THR A 216 -8.13 9.55 8.23
N SER A 217 -8.14 10.20 9.40
CA SER A 217 -7.59 9.66 10.65
C SER A 217 -8.33 8.42 11.18
N SER A 218 -9.51 8.13 10.62
CA SER A 218 -10.40 7.04 11.01
C SER A 218 -10.43 5.92 9.96
N PHE A 219 -9.88 6.17 8.77
CA PHE A 219 -9.78 5.17 7.73
C PHE A 219 -8.91 4.00 8.20
N GLY A 220 -9.46 2.79 8.16
CA GLY A 220 -8.85 1.59 8.71
C GLY A 220 -9.31 1.24 10.12
N SER A 221 -10.09 2.08 10.81
CA SER A 221 -10.79 1.69 12.06
C SER A 221 -11.97 0.77 11.78
N GLN A 222 -12.42 0.00 12.77
CA GLN A 222 -13.60 -0.87 12.65
C GLN A 222 -14.88 -0.04 12.79
N PHE A 223 -15.85 -0.26 11.89
CA PHE A 223 -17.17 0.37 11.90
C PHE A 223 -18.26 -0.70 11.87
N ASP A 224 -19.45 -0.31 12.32
CA ASP A 224 -20.68 -1.07 12.13
C ASP A 224 -21.87 -0.11 12.14
N ASP A 225 -22.70 -0.21 11.10
CA ASP A 225 -23.81 0.68 10.77
C ASP A 225 -23.43 2.17 10.84
N GLY A 226 -22.34 2.53 10.15
CA GLY A 226 -21.86 3.91 10.02
C GLY A 226 -21.20 4.51 11.26
N SER A 227 -21.11 3.73 12.34
CA SER A 227 -20.54 4.16 13.63
C SER A 227 -19.22 3.46 13.91
N LYS A 228 -18.18 4.22 14.27
CA LYS A 228 -16.87 3.67 14.66
C LYS A 228 -16.99 2.85 15.95
N LYS A 229 -16.51 1.61 15.92
CA LYS A 229 -16.54 0.67 17.07
C LYS A 229 -15.17 0.52 17.73
N LYS A 230 -14.14 0.22 16.95
CA LYS A 230 -12.76 0.04 17.43
C LYS A 230 -11.83 0.99 16.68
N PRO A 231 -11.25 2.01 17.35
CA PRO A 231 -10.28 2.87 16.71
C PRO A 231 -9.02 2.08 16.34
N GLN A 232 -8.41 2.46 15.22
CA GLN A 232 -7.07 2.06 14.81
C GLN A 232 -6.23 3.32 14.64
N ASP A 233 -4.92 3.19 14.77
CA ASP A 233 -4.01 4.29 14.46
C ASP A 233 -4.12 4.64 12.97
N GLU A 234 -4.18 5.93 12.67
CA GLU A 234 -4.10 6.42 11.30
C GLU A 234 -2.82 5.89 10.63
N MET A 235 -2.96 5.44 9.39
CA MET A 235 -1.82 5.05 8.57
C MET A 235 -0.82 6.21 8.43
N ASP A 236 0.46 5.90 8.58
CA ASP A 236 1.51 6.85 8.26
C ASP A 236 1.73 6.98 6.75
N MET A 237 2.49 8.01 6.38
CA MET A 237 2.78 8.38 5.00
C MET A 237 3.56 7.28 4.27
N LEU A 238 4.47 6.57 4.96
CA LEU A 238 5.18 5.44 4.36
C LEU A 238 4.20 4.32 3.96
N TYR A 239 3.22 4.00 4.79
CA TYR A 239 2.17 3.05 4.44
C TYR A 239 1.30 3.56 3.30
N LEU A 240 0.92 4.84 3.30
CA LEU A 240 0.13 5.44 2.22
C LEU A 240 0.87 5.41 0.87
N GLN A 241 2.17 5.74 0.86
CA GLN A 241 3.05 5.61 -0.31
C GLN A 241 3.13 4.16 -0.82
N ALA A 242 3.13 3.18 0.09
CA ALA A 242 3.16 1.78 -0.26
C ALA A 242 1.81 1.28 -0.81
N LEU A 243 0.71 1.74 -0.21
CA LEU A 243 -0.65 1.41 -0.65
C LEU A 243 -0.89 1.94 -2.06
N CYS A 244 -0.56 3.22 -2.27
CA CYS A 244 -0.71 3.90 -3.54
C CYS A 244 0.33 3.49 -4.58
N GLY A 245 1.46 2.89 -4.20
CA GLY A 245 2.67 2.68 -5.02
C GLY A 245 3.17 1.24 -5.10
N SER A 246 2.26 0.29 -5.17
CA SER A 246 2.52 -1.15 -5.18
C SER A 246 2.58 -1.81 -6.56
N ALA A 247 2.40 -1.07 -7.66
CA ALA A 247 2.45 -1.62 -9.02
C ALA A 247 3.84 -1.47 -9.66
N LEU A 248 4.68 -2.52 -9.65
CA LEU A 248 5.93 -2.54 -10.43
C LEU A 248 5.77 -3.09 -11.86
N ALA A 249 4.80 -3.99 -12.08
CA ALA A 249 4.56 -4.69 -13.35
C ALA A 249 3.24 -5.50 -13.24
N ASP A 250 3.18 -6.70 -13.83
CA ASP A 250 2.12 -7.67 -13.56
C ASP A 250 2.34 -8.42 -12.22
N GLY A 251 1.29 -9.12 -11.78
CA GLY A 251 1.26 -9.75 -10.46
C GLY A 251 2.33 -10.83 -10.21
N ASP A 252 2.82 -11.51 -11.25
CA ASP A 252 3.84 -12.56 -11.06
C ASP A 252 5.23 -11.95 -10.86
N GLU A 253 5.55 -10.87 -11.56
CA GLU A 253 6.79 -10.12 -11.33
C GLU A 253 6.83 -9.47 -9.95
N ILE A 254 5.71 -8.95 -9.45
CA ILE A 254 5.61 -8.45 -8.06
C ILE A 254 5.88 -9.59 -7.07
N ARG A 255 5.36 -10.80 -7.32
CA ARG A 255 5.63 -11.98 -6.46
C ARG A 255 7.10 -12.35 -6.45
N LYS A 256 7.74 -12.40 -7.61
CA LYS A 256 9.18 -12.70 -7.71
C LYS A 256 10.00 -11.67 -6.95
N PHE A 257 9.73 -10.38 -7.19
CA PHE A 257 10.41 -9.29 -6.51
C PHE A 257 10.27 -9.41 -4.99
N LEU A 258 9.05 -9.63 -4.48
CA LEU A 258 8.81 -9.79 -3.04
C LEU A 258 9.56 -10.98 -2.47
N TRP A 259 9.50 -12.16 -3.10
CA TRP A 259 10.20 -13.34 -2.60
C TRP A 259 11.72 -13.13 -2.53
N GLU A 260 12.32 -12.49 -3.54
CA GLU A 260 13.76 -12.15 -3.48
C GLU A 260 14.06 -11.15 -2.36
N LYS A 261 13.24 -10.10 -2.22
CA LYS A 261 13.45 -9.10 -1.15
C LYS A 261 13.27 -9.66 0.24
N ILE A 262 12.27 -10.52 0.45
CA ILE A 262 12.06 -11.23 1.72
C ILE A 262 13.29 -12.08 2.04
N LYS A 263 13.77 -12.88 1.08
CA LYS A 263 14.98 -13.70 1.27
C LYS A 263 16.19 -12.85 1.68
N ASP A 264 16.47 -11.78 0.94
CA ASP A 264 17.64 -10.93 1.19
C ASP A 264 17.53 -10.23 2.56
N PHE A 265 16.33 -9.72 2.88
CA PHE A 265 16.05 -9.04 4.14
C PHE A 265 16.35 -9.94 5.33
N PHE A 266 15.86 -11.18 5.32
CA PHE A 266 16.04 -12.10 6.43
C PHE A 266 17.41 -12.78 6.47
N LYS A 267 18.08 -12.99 5.32
CA LYS A 267 19.52 -13.34 5.30
C LYS A 267 20.35 -12.32 6.07
N HIS A 268 20.04 -11.04 5.89
CA HIS A 268 20.77 -9.99 6.60
C HIS A 268 20.49 -10.01 8.12
N LEU A 269 19.26 -10.33 8.53
CA LEU A 269 18.91 -10.49 9.95
C LEU A 269 19.66 -11.64 10.62
N VAL A 270 19.84 -12.77 9.92
CA VAL A 270 20.66 -13.88 10.39
C VAL A 270 22.10 -13.40 10.64
N HIS A 271 22.67 -12.69 9.66
CA HIS A 271 24.04 -12.18 9.74
C HIS A 271 24.22 -11.14 10.86
N LEU A 272 23.17 -10.37 11.20
CA LEU A 272 23.19 -9.40 12.29
C LEU A 272 23.12 -10.05 13.69
N GLY A 273 23.19 -11.38 13.80
CA GLY A 273 23.12 -12.09 15.08
C GLY A 273 21.76 -12.00 15.74
N MET A 274 20.75 -11.46 15.05
CA MET A 274 19.40 -11.31 15.62
C MET A 274 18.67 -12.65 15.78
N LEU A 275 19.23 -13.74 15.23
CA LEU A 275 18.80 -15.11 15.50
C LEU A 275 19.46 -15.72 16.76
N GLU A 276 20.52 -15.12 17.32
CA GLU A 276 21.27 -15.71 18.45
C GLU A 276 20.53 -15.63 19.79
N GLU A 277 19.52 -14.75 19.91
CA GLU A 277 18.62 -14.74 21.07
C GLU A 277 17.73 -16.00 21.16
N MET A 278 17.74 -16.86 20.13
CA MET A 278 16.81 -17.99 19.94
C MET A 278 17.34 -19.33 20.45
N GLY A 279 18.65 -19.43 20.71
CA GLY A 279 19.31 -20.66 21.18
C GLY A 279 19.31 -20.86 22.70
N LYS A 280 18.52 -20.09 23.45
CA LYS A 280 18.55 -20.15 24.93
C LYS A 280 17.68 -21.24 25.54
N ASP A 281 16.77 -21.83 24.77
CA ASP A 281 16.03 -23.03 25.21
C ASP A 281 16.73 -24.29 24.66
N PRO A 282 17.41 -25.09 25.51
CA PRO A 282 18.09 -26.31 25.09
C PRO A 282 17.13 -27.41 24.58
N LYS A 283 15.81 -27.24 24.71
CA LYS A 283 14.79 -28.16 24.19
C LYS A 283 14.18 -27.70 22.85
N ALA A 284 14.47 -26.48 22.40
CA ALA A 284 13.95 -25.99 21.12
C ALA A 284 14.68 -26.66 19.94
N PRO A 285 13.99 -26.95 18.82
CA PRO A 285 14.65 -27.48 17.63
C PRO A 285 15.66 -26.48 17.04
N PRO A 286 16.67 -26.93 16.28
CA PRO A 286 17.69 -26.04 15.72
C PRO A 286 17.07 -24.95 14.83
N VAL A 287 17.35 -23.69 15.16
CA VAL A 287 16.82 -22.49 14.48
C VAL A 287 17.30 -22.44 13.03
N GLU A 288 18.51 -22.95 12.77
CA GLU A 288 19.13 -23.03 11.45
C GLU A 288 18.30 -23.91 10.50
N LYS A 289 17.74 -25.02 11.00
CA LYS A 289 16.87 -25.90 10.21
C LYS A 289 15.55 -25.23 9.87
N CYS A 290 14.98 -24.48 10.81
CA CYS A 290 13.78 -23.69 10.53
C CYS A 290 14.05 -22.65 9.45
N TYR A 291 15.14 -21.91 9.58
CA TYR A 291 15.57 -20.93 8.60
C TYR A 291 15.82 -21.57 7.22
N GLN A 292 16.44 -22.75 7.17
CA GLN A 292 16.61 -23.51 5.93
C GLN A 292 15.28 -23.79 5.24
N VAL A 293 14.26 -24.28 5.97
CA VAL A 293 12.92 -24.52 5.40
C VAL A 293 12.32 -23.24 4.82
N LEU A 294 12.46 -22.11 5.51
CA LEU A 294 11.92 -20.82 5.04
C LEU A 294 12.60 -20.33 3.76
N MET A 295 13.92 -20.49 3.70
CA MET A 295 14.71 -20.16 2.51
C MET A 295 14.37 -21.06 1.34
N ASP A 296 14.25 -22.37 1.56
CA ASP A 296 13.86 -23.33 0.54
C ASP A 296 12.43 -23.07 0.06
N LEU A 297 11.50 -22.73 0.95
CA LEU A 297 10.12 -22.40 0.59
C LEU A 297 10.04 -21.15 -0.30
N ALA A 298 10.84 -20.11 -0.02
CA ALA A 298 10.92 -18.93 -0.86
C ALA A 298 11.57 -19.26 -2.23
N ASN A 299 12.66 -20.04 -2.24
CA ASN A 299 13.28 -20.53 -3.47
C ASN A 299 12.33 -21.41 -4.30
N MET A 300 11.48 -22.19 -3.63
CA MET A 300 10.50 -23.06 -4.27
C MET A 300 9.44 -22.25 -4.99
N ASN A 301 8.88 -21.24 -4.31
CA ASN A 301 7.96 -20.28 -4.91
C ASN A 301 8.59 -19.57 -6.12
N LEU A 302 9.84 -19.12 -6.00
CA LEU A 302 10.57 -18.49 -7.10
C LEU A 302 10.80 -19.45 -8.27
N SER A 303 11.12 -20.71 -8.01
CA SER A 303 11.34 -21.73 -9.04
C SER A 303 10.06 -21.96 -9.84
N VAL A 304 8.93 -22.13 -9.17
CA VAL A 304 7.62 -22.30 -9.81
C VAL A 304 7.20 -21.07 -10.62
N LEU A 305 7.40 -19.86 -10.09
CA LEU A 305 7.13 -18.62 -10.82
C LEU A 305 7.99 -18.46 -12.07
N ASN A 306 9.15 -19.11 -12.12
CA ASN A 306 10.06 -19.13 -13.26
C ASN A 306 9.88 -20.38 -14.15
N GLY A 307 8.85 -21.20 -13.90
CA GLY A 307 8.59 -22.43 -14.67
C GLY A 307 9.66 -23.51 -14.50
N LYS A 308 10.41 -23.48 -13.39
CA LYS A 308 11.45 -24.46 -13.06
C LYS A 308 10.91 -25.51 -12.11
N ASP A 309 11.40 -26.74 -12.26
CA ASP A 309 11.07 -27.86 -11.39
C ASP A 309 11.57 -27.61 -9.95
N PRO A 310 10.68 -27.59 -8.94
CA PRO A 310 11.07 -27.40 -7.54
C PRO A 310 11.33 -28.70 -6.77
N SER A 311 11.40 -29.87 -7.43
CA SER A 311 11.45 -31.18 -6.77
C SER A 311 12.55 -31.32 -5.70
N ASP A 312 13.76 -30.82 -5.97
CA ASP A 312 14.87 -30.86 -5.00
C ASP A 312 14.57 -30.02 -3.74
N LEU A 313 13.91 -28.87 -3.92
CA LEU A 313 13.50 -27.99 -2.82
C LEU A 313 12.36 -28.61 -2.00
N ASP A 314 11.39 -29.26 -2.66
CA ASP A 314 10.33 -30.01 -1.97
C ASP A 314 10.93 -31.14 -1.12
N GLN A 315 11.87 -31.90 -1.68
CA GLN A 315 12.56 -32.97 -0.95
C GLN A 315 13.36 -32.42 0.24
N SER A 316 14.06 -31.30 0.06
CA SER A 316 14.78 -30.61 1.13
C SER A 316 13.83 -30.21 2.27
N ILE A 317 12.74 -29.48 1.95
CA ILE A 317 11.74 -29.03 2.92
C ILE A 317 11.16 -30.22 3.69
N ARG A 318 10.71 -31.27 3.00
CA ARG A 318 10.12 -32.45 3.64
C ARG A 318 11.11 -33.16 4.56
N THR A 319 12.37 -33.27 4.13
CA THR A 319 13.43 -33.91 4.93
C THR A 319 13.69 -33.11 6.21
N THR A 320 13.88 -31.80 6.08
CA THR A 320 14.15 -30.93 7.24
C THR A 320 12.95 -30.86 8.20
N LEU A 321 11.71 -30.79 7.69
CA LEU A 321 10.50 -30.85 8.52
C LEU A 321 10.38 -32.17 9.28
N LYS A 322 10.72 -33.30 8.65
CA LYS A 322 10.71 -34.62 9.31
C LYS A 322 11.73 -34.70 10.43
N GLU A 323 12.91 -34.10 10.23
CA GLU A 323 13.94 -34.02 11.27
C GLU A 323 13.50 -33.13 12.44
N LEU A 324 12.87 -31.98 12.16
CA LEU A 324 12.31 -31.09 13.19
C LEU A 324 11.19 -31.76 13.99
N GLY A 325 10.35 -32.57 13.34
CA GLY A 325 9.25 -33.31 13.96
C GLY A 325 9.64 -34.62 14.67
N GLY A 326 10.94 -34.90 14.86
CA GLY A 326 11.40 -36.12 15.53
C GLY A 326 11.05 -37.42 14.77
N GLY A 327 11.00 -37.36 13.44
CA GLY A 327 10.75 -38.52 12.57
C GLY A 327 9.28 -38.82 12.27
N LYS A 328 8.33 -38.12 12.92
CA LYS A 328 6.89 -38.21 12.59
C LYS A 328 6.55 -37.23 11.47
N THR A 329 5.99 -37.74 10.36
CA THR A 329 5.58 -36.92 9.21
C THR A 329 4.45 -35.97 9.64
N GLN A 330 4.64 -34.66 9.52
CA GLN A 330 3.58 -33.67 9.78
C GLN A 330 3.06 -32.95 8.54
N LEU A 331 3.75 -32.99 7.39
CA LEU A 331 3.25 -32.30 6.20
C LEU A 331 2.06 -33.05 5.60
N ILE A 332 0.84 -32.72 6.07
CA ILE A 332 -0.46 -33.21 5.57
C ILE A 332 -0.81 -32.48 4.25
N PHE A 333 0.18 -32.23 3.39
CA PHE A 333 -0.10 -31.76 2.05
C PHE A 333 -0.01 -32.95 1.10
N PRO A 334 -1.12 -33.33 0.44
CA PRO A 334 -1.12 -34.47 -0.46
C PRO A 334 -0.07 -34.28 -1.53
N THR A 335 0.53 -35.39 -1.97
CA THR A 335 1.48 -35.46 -3.08
C THR A 335 0.75 -35.25 -4.42
N GLU A 336 -0.12 -34.23 -4.50
CA GLU A 336 -0.68 -33.80 -5.76
C GLU A 336 0.47 -33.41 -6.69
N LYS A 337 0.43 -33.91 -7.92
CA LYS A 337 1.52 -33.67 -8.86
C LYS A 337 1.47 -32.22 -9.30
N LEU A 338 2.48 -31.43 -8.93
CA LEU A 338 2.64 -30.07 -9.41
C LEU A 338 2.68 -30.06 -10.94
N ASN A 339 1.72 -29.39 -11.56
CA ASN A 339 1.65 -29.22 -13.00
C ASN A 339 2.15 -27.82 -13.40
N LEU A 340 3.41 -27.72 -13.82
CA LEU A 340 4.01 -26.45 -14.25
C LEU A 340 3.46 -25.92 -15.58
N ALA A 341 2.82 -26.77 -16.40
CA ALA A 341 2.23 -26.34 -17.67
C ALA A 341 0.95 -25.53 -17.45
N ASP A 342 0.23 -25.77 -16.36
CA ASP A 342 -0.93 -25.00 -15.94
C ASP A 342 -0.52 -23.99 -14.85
N LYS A 343 -0.30 -22.73 -15.25
CA LYS A 343 0.09 -21.65 -14.34
C LYS A 343 -0.91 -21.44 -13.20
N HIS A 344 -2.21 -21.61 -13.45
CA HIS A 344 -3.23 -21.40 -12.42
C HIS A 344 -3.18 -22.54 -11.41
N ALA A 345 -3.11 -23.79 -11.87
CA ALA A 345 -2.95 -24.95 -10.99
C ALA A 345 -1.65 -24.88 -10.18
N ALA A 346 -0.53 -24.51 -10.82
CA ALA A 346 0.76 -24.35 -10.15
C ALA A 346 0.71 -23.27 -9.05
N LYS A 347 0.05 -22.14 -9.32
CA LYS A 347 -0.15 -21.08 -8.33
C LYS A 347 -0.99 -21.56 -7.16
N LEU A 348 -2.11 -22.23 -7.42
CA LEU A 348 -2.98 -22.77 -6.37
C LEU A 348 -2.23 -23.80 -5.50
N TYR A 349 -1.49 -24.71 -6.13
CA TYR A 349 -0.62 -25.67 -5.45
C TYR A 349 0.34 -24.94 -4.50
N MET A 350 1.08 -23.94 -5.00
CA MET A 350 2.05 -23.21 -4.18
C MET A 350 1.39 -22.43 -3.03
N GLN A 351 0.17 -21.91 -3.22
CA GLN A 351 -0.58 -21.27 -2.15
C GLN A 351 -0.89 -22.24 -1.01
N HIS A 352 -1.36 -23.45 -1.32
CA HIS A 352 -1.66 -24.44 -0.31
C HIS A 352 -0.41 -25.02 0.33
N TYR A 353 0.61 -25.33 -0.47
CA TYR A 353 1.90 -25.83 -0.01
C TYR A 353 2.55 -24.85 0.97
N THR A 354 2.63 -23.56 0.61
CA THR A 354 3.19 -22.51 1.47
C THR A 354 2.45 -22.43 2.80
N LYS A 355 1.11 -22.50 2.80
CA LYS A 355 0.32 -22.50 4.05
C LYS A 355 0.60 -23.74 4.90
N ALA A 356 0.70 -24.92 4.29
CA ALA A 356 0.97 -26.17 5.00
C ALA A 356 2.33 -26.12 5.71
N VAL A 357 3.39 -25.73 4.99
CA VAL A 357 4.74 -25.56 5.58
C VAL A 357 4.73 -24.54 6.72
N CYS A 358 4.04 -23.41 6.55
CA CYS A 358 3.93 -22.40 7.60
C CYS A 358 3.20 -22.90 8.85
N ASN A 359 2.15 -23.71 8.68
CA ASN A 359 1.40 -24.26 9.80
C ASN A 359 2.25 -25.26 10.60
N ASP A 360 2.98 -26.14 9.92
CA ASP A 360 3.87 -27.11 10.57
C ASP A 360 4.97 -26.39 11.38
N LEU A 361 5.64 -25.41 10.79
CA LEU A 361 6.71 -24.68 11.48
C LEU A 361 6.21 -23.88 12.70
N ARG A 362 4.98 -23.37 12.65
CA ARG A 362 4.35 -22.63 13.77
C ARG A 362 4.17 -23.50 15.01
N CYS A 363 4.08 -24.82 14.88
CA CYS A 363 3.99 -25.72 16.03
C CYS A 363 5.29 -25.79 16.85
N TRP A 364 6.42 -25.42 16.26
CA TRP A 364 7.75 -25.57 16.90
C TRP A 364 8.37 -24.25 17.32
N PHE A 365 7.98 -23.14 16.68
CA PHE A 365 8.58 -21.82 16.94
C PHE A 365 7.52 -20.74 17.11
N SER A 366 7.66 -19.94 18.16
CA SER A 366 6.79 -18.78 18.41
C SER A 366 7.62 -17.59 18.90
N PHE A 367 8.35 -16.97 17.98
CA PHE A 367 9.10 -15.74 18.23
C PHE A 367 8.94 -14.77 17.06
N TRP A 368 9.27 -13.49 17.27
CA TRP A 368 8.68 -12.44 16.44
C TRP A 368 9.12 -12.41 14.96
N PRO A 369 10.41 -12.49 14.57
CA PRO A 369 10.81 -12.48 13.16
C PRO A 369 10.25 -13.70 12.42
N PHE A 370 10.16 -14.84 13.10
CA PHE A 370 9.51 -16.03 12.55
C PHE A 370 8.00 -15.82 12.36
N ASN A 371 7.31 -15.27 13.35
CA ASN A 371 5.88 -14.94 13.24
C ASN A 371 5.60 -13.92 12.12
N VAL A 372 6.49 -12.95 11.93
CA VAL A 372 6.46 -12.01 10.80
C VAL A 372 6.64 -12.77 9.49
N TRP A 373 7.66 -13.61 9.34
CA TRP A 373 7.85 -14.41 8.11
C TRP A 373 6.62 -15.26 7.80
N MET A 374 6.04 -15.94 8.79
CA MET A 374 4.81 -16.72 8.62
C MET A 374 3.65 -15.87 8.12
N SER A 375 3.52 -14.66 8.67
CA SER A 375 2.49 -13.71 8.26
C SER A 375 2.74 -13.20 6.84
N ILE A 376 3.98 -12.93 6.47
CA ILE A 376 4.39 -12.59 5.10
C ILE A 376 4.02 -13.73 4.14
N CYS A 377 4.37 -14.98 4.46
CA CYS A 377 4.03 -16.15 3.64
C CYS A 377 2.51 -16.31 3.47
N LYS A 378 1.74 -16.14 4.55
CA LYS A 378 0.28 -16.14 4.50
C LYS A 378 -0.24 -15.04 3.57
N CYS A 379 0.29 -13.82 3.68
CA CYS A 379 -0.08 -12.70 2.82
C CYS A 379 0.31 -12.94 1.35
N MET A 380 1.47 -13.55 1.08
CA MET A 380 1.90 -13.94 -0.27
C MET A 380 1.00 -15.01 -0.88
N ALA A 381 0.65 -16.03 -0.10
CA ALA A 381 -0.22 -17.12 -0.52
C ALA A 381 -1.64 -16.61 -0.79
N GLN A 382 -2.21 -15.81 0.11
CA GLN A 382 -3.57 -15.28 -0.03
C GLN A 382 -3.65 -14.00 -0.88
N TRP A 383 -2.51 -13.42 -1.25
CA TRP A 383 -2.41 -12.11 -1.91
C TRP A 383 -3.17 -11.02 -1.15
N ILE A 384 -2.92 -10.92 0.15
CA ILE A 384 -3.55 -9.91 1.03
C ILE A 384 -2.78 -8.61 0.89
N TRP A 385 -3.43 -7.59 0.34
CA TRP A 385 -2.84 -6.28 0.09
C TRP A 385 -3.76 -5.20 0.65
N GLY A 386 -3.18 -4.23 1.37
CA GLY A 386 -3.90 -3.05 1.84
C GLY A 386 -5.12 -3.36 2.71
N ARG A 387 -5.09 -4.45 3.48
CA ARG A 387 -6.27 -4.89 4.22
C ARG A 387 -6.60 -3.94 5.34
N ASN A 388 -7.81 -3.39 5.31
CA ASN A 388 -8.38 -2.53 6.34
C ASN A 388 -9.79 -3.01 6.69
N TYR A 389 -10.31 -2.58 7.84
CA TYR A 389 -11.74 -2.69 8.11
C TYR A 389 -12.53 -1.87 7.10
N ASP A 390 -13.72 -2.37 6.74
CA ASP A 390 -14.66 -1.66 5.89
C ASP A 390 -15.44 -0.64 6.73
N PHE A 391 -15.27 0.65 6.44
CA PHE A 391 -16.01 1.69 7.15
C PHE A 391 -17.51 1.70 6.80
N LEU A 392 -17.92 1.00 5.73
CA LEU A 392 -19.30 0.86 5.30
C LEU A 392 -19.97 -0.43 5.79
N HIS A 393 -19.27 -1.23 6.61
CA HIS A 393 -19.78 -2.52 7.08
C HIS A 393 -21.15 -2.39 7.75
N ASN A 394 -22.10 -3.23 7.32
CA ASN A 394 -23.48 -3.30 7.80
C ASN A 394 -24.29 -1.99 7.72
N MET A 395 -23.86 -0.99 6.94
CA MET A 395 -24.67 0.22 6.77
C MET A 395 -26.02 -0.09 6.10
N THR A 396 -27.06 0.58 6.58
CA THR A 396 -28.43 0.42 6.06
C THR A 396 -28.83 1.47 5.00
N ASP A 397 -27.94 2.39 4.63
CA ASP A 397 -28.21 3.45 3.66
C ASP A 397 -28.36 2.90 2.23
N LYS A 398 -29.54 3.11 1.64
CA LYS A 398 -29.91 2.61 0.31
C LYS A 398 -29.05 3.19 -0.84
N ARG A 399 -28.32 4.28 -0.60
CA ARG A 399 -27.40 4.88 -1.58
C ARG A 399 -26.11 4.07 -1.72
N VAL A 400 -25.73 3.31 -0.70
CA VAL A 400 -24.52 2.49 -0.71
C VAL A 400 -24.79 1.16 -1.41
N PRO A 401 -24.05 0.81 -2.48
CA PRO A 401 -24.19 -0.48 -3.16
C PRO A 401 -24.04 -1.66 -2.20
N CYS A 402 -24.81 -2.74 -2.39
CA CYS A 402 -24.71 -3.92 -1.53
C CYS A 402 -23.30 -4.55 -1.54
N ALA A 403 -22.61 -4.50 -2.68
CA ALA A 403 -21.21 -4.92 -2.78
C ALA A 403 -20.28 -4.12 -1.85
N LEU A 404 -20.68 -2.90 -1.47
CA LEU A 404 -19.97 -2.06 -0.53
C LEU A 404 -20.26 -2.37 0.96
N LEU A 405 -21.19 -3.28 1.29
CA LEU A 405 -21.68 -3.48 2.67
C LEU A 405 -21.35 -4.86 3.27
N GLN A 406 -21.09 -5.86 2.42
CA GLN A 406 -21.13 -7.28 2.81
C GLN A 406 -19.93 -7.77 3.63
N SER A 407 -18.76 -7.14 3.45
CA SER A 407 -17.52 -7.61 4.07
C SER A 407 -17.14 -6.73 5.25
N GLU A 408 -16.66 -7.34 6.34
CA GLU A 408 -16.07 -6.59 7.46
C GLU A 408 -14.72 -5.93 7.06
N THR A 409 -14.07 -6.45 6.02
CA THR A 409 -12.75 -5.98 5.58
C THR A 409 -12.67 -5.75 4.07
N ARG A 410 -11.78 -4.84 3.68
CA ARG A 410 -11.45 -4.48 2.29
C ARG A 410 -9.98 -4.60 2.02
N ASP A 411 -9.65 -5.00 0.79
CA ASP A 411 -8.28 -5.05 0.30
C ASP A 411 -8.12 -3.92 -0.74
N TYR A 412 -7.17 -3.02 -0.53
CA TYR A 412 -6.88 -1.91 -1.44
C TYR A 412 -5.54 -2.10 -2.13
N GLU A 413 -5.44 -1.71 -3.40
CA GLU A 413 -4.24 -1.86 -4.23
C GLU A 413 -3.88 -0.55 -4.96
N ASP A 414 -2.68 -0.47 -5.53
CA ASP A 414 -2.24 0.67 -6.34
C ASP A 414 -3.13 0.86 -7.58
N ALA A 415 -3.68 2.06 -7.72
CA ALA A 415 -4.56 2.43 -8.81
C ALA A 415 -3.89 2.44 -10.19
N GLY A 416 -2.56 2.50 -10.26
CA GLY A 416 -1.77 2.29 -11.46
C GLY A 416 -2.02 0.93 -12.14
N LEU A 417 -2.53 -0.06 -11.40
CA LEU A 417 -2.96 -1.35 -11.98
C LEU A 417 -4.14 -1.19 -12.95
N LEU A 418 -5.08 -0.26 -12.73
CA LEU A 418 -6.20 -0.03 -13.65
C LEU A 418 -5.75 0.70 -14.93
N LEU A 419 -4.84 1.67 -14.81
CA LEU A 419 -4.29 2.39 -15.96
C LEU A 419 -3.56 1.46 -16.93
N THR A 420 -2.87 0.45 -16.40
CA THR A 420 -2.13 -0.53 -17.19
C THR A 420 -3.06 -1.54 -17.88
N LEU A 421 -4.16 -1.92 -17.21
CA LEU A 421 -5.14 -2.87 -17.76
C LEU A 421 -5.90 -2.30 -18.96
N HIS A 422 -6.30 -1.02 -18.94
CA HIS A 422 -7.01 -0.39 -20.05
C HIS A 422 -6.18 -0.39 -21.35
N LEU A 423 -4.88 -0.07 -21.26
CA LEU A 423 -3.96 -0.10 -22.40
C LEU A 423 -3.74 -1.52 -22.95
N SER A 424 -3.80 -2.55 -22.09
CA SER A 424 -3.66 -3.95 -22.51
C SER A 424 -4.93 -4.50 -23.20
N ALA A 425 -6.11 -4.00 -22.83
CA ALA A 425 -7.39 -4.39 -23.43
C ALA A 425 -7.57 -3.78 -24.83
N GLU A 426 -7.12 -2.54 -25.06
CA GLU A 426 -7.13 -1.93 -26.39
C GLU A 426 -6.18 -2.63 -27.38
N LYS A 427 -5.01 -3.09 -26.91
CA LYS A 427 -4.09 -3.87 -27.76
C LYS A 427 -4.67 -5.22 -28.18
N ARG A 428 -5.51 -5.86 -27.36
CA ARG A 428 -6.20 -7.12 -27.72
C ARG A 428 -7.37 -6.93 -28.68
N LYS A 429 -7.92 -5.73 -28.82
CA LYS A 429 -8.96 -5.42 -29.81
C LYS A 429 -8.41 -5.02 -31.19
N LYS A 430 -7.09 -4.82 -31.30
CA LYS A 430 -6.40 -4.44 -32.55
C LYS A 430 -5.46 -5.53 -33.09
N GLY A 431 -5.59 -6.76 -32.59
CA GLY A 431 -4.80 -7.93 -33.02
C GLY A 431 -5.66 -8.90 -33.82
#